data_AF-A0A7S3LFC7-F1
#
_entry.id   AF-A0A7S3LFC7-F1
#
_cell.length_a   1.000
_cell.length_b   1.000
_cell.length_c   1.000
_cell.angle_alpha   90.00
_cell.angle_beta   90.00
_cell.angle_gamma   90.00
#
_symmetry.space_group_name_H-M   'P 1'
#
loop_
_entity.id
_entity.type
_entity.pdbx_description
1 polymer ?
#
loop_
_entity_poly.entity_id
_entity_poly.type
_entity_poly.pdbx_seq_one_letter_code
_entity_poly.pdbx_strand_id
1 'polypeptide(L)'
;MMSSQQGYEPVSTRGGGIDEDGQLSQSLTRPEAVPRASASTALMEVMAPATLPEGYVFETTLGDRVVQVTVPPGGVEEGQRFTAPLPTDVESVVHRKIQIPVGHWRDGLFCGNLCNYGVCHPHCWTACCCTTIATAQVIRRMGLQWNGLSGPGTSRQAAFAYPILLGLVGLYYTVRLGLFLLLVYIDPVRTLEDSEDHPEWKTTPPSKAWIEVDDFYVFWFWLFWLILAVILYNTRHYVRNRYGIPSEFPHADACLSFCCPCHTAGQLLRHTTEYDIYPANVCTDRGIASHSPEIV
;
A
#
# COMPACT_ATOMS: atom_id res chain seq x y z
N MET A 1 -43.26 -6.78 15.52
CA MET A 1 -43.96 -6.78 14.22
C MET A 1 -43.23 -5.85 13.27
N MET A 2 -42.41 -6.42 12.39
CA MET A 2 -42.12 -5.99 11.01
C MET A 2 -40.94 -6.86 10.56
N SER A 3 -41.30 -7.98 9.94
CA SER A 3 -40.39 -8.99 9.39
C SER A 3 -40.20 -8.67 7.91
N SER A 4 -39.03 -8.15 7.52
CA SER A 4 -38.66 -8.09 6.10
C SER A 4 -37.92 -9.37 5.73
N GLN A 5 -38.63 -10.30 5.11
CA GLN A 5 -38.01 -11.40 4.37
C GLN A 5 -37.50 -10.82 3.05
N GLN A 6 -36.18 -10.73 2.89
CA GLN A 6 -35.56 -10.67 1.57
C GLN A 6 -35.10 -12.09 1.23
N GLY A 7 -35.81 -12.69 0.28
CA GLY A 7 -35.50 -13.99 -0.28
C GLY A 7 -34.18 -13.92 -1.05
N TYR A 8 -33.30 -14.86 -0.72
CA TYR A 8 -32.09 -15.14 -1.48
C TYR A 8 -32.44 -16.27 -2.46
N GLU A 9 -32.44 -15.99 -3.76
CA GLU A 9 -32.49 -17.05 -4.77
C GLU A 9 -31.12 -17.71 -4.90
N PRO A 10 -31.02 -19.05 -4.80
CA PRO A 10 -29.78 -19.74 -5.10
C PRO A 10 -29.55 -19.75 -6.61
N VAL A 11 -28.34 -19.31 -7.02
CA VAL A 11 -27.82 -19.48 -8.37
C VAL A 11 -27.77 -20.97 -8.69
N SER A 12 -28.64 -21.41 -9.60
CA SER A 12 -28.66 -22.78 -10.07
C SER A 12 -27.40 -23.07 -10.88
N THR A 13 -26.73 -24.16 -10.51
CA THR A 13 -25.61 -24.75 -11.22
C THR A 13 -26.00 -25.07 -12.66
N ARG A 14 -25.33 -24.43 -13.61
CA ARG A 14 -25.43 -24.71 -15.04
C ARG A 14 -24.80 -26.07 -15.33
N GLY A 15 -25.63 -27.10 -15.32
CA GLY A 15 -25.31 -28.42 -15.87
C GLY A 15 -25.19 -28.34 -17.39
N GLY A 16 -24.13 -28.94 -17.92
CA GLY A 16 -23.88 -29.05 -19.35
C GLY A 16 -24.94 -29.92 -20.03
N GLY A 17 -25.60 -29.34 -21.02
CA GLY A 17 -26.34 -30.04 -22.07
C GLY A 17 -25.60 -29.83 -23.38
N ILE A 18 -25.18 -30.94 -23.98
CA ILE A 18 -24.66 -31.05 -25.34
C ILE A 18 -25.89 -31.26 -26.23
N ASP A 19 -26.17 -30.33 -27.13
CA ASP A 19 -27.06 -30.49 -28.30
C ASP A 19 -26.36 -29.71 -29.44
N GLU A 20 -25.66 -30.40 -30.35
CA GLU A 20 -26.12 -30.85 -31.67
C GLU A 20 -26.81 -29.77 -32.55
N ASP A 21 -26.05 -29.40 -33.59
CA ASP A 21 -26.48 -29.08 -34.96
C ASP A 21 -27.54 -27.99 -35.21
N GLY A 22 -27.04 -26.77 -35.41
CA GLY A 22 -27.76 -25.69 -36.08
C GLY A 22 -26.88 -24.99 -37.10
N GLN A 23 -26.96 -25.41 -38.37
CA GLN A 23 -26.40 -24.68 -39.51
C GLN A 23 -26.96 -23.26 -39.57
N LEU A 24 -26.10 -22.25 -39.46
CA LEU A 24 -26.40 -20.86 -39.83
C LEU A 24 -25.47 -20.39 -40.93
N SER A 25 -26.01 -20.42 -42.15
CA SER A 25 -25.45 -19.82 -43.35
C SER A 25 -25.63 -18.30 -43.35
N GLN A 26 -24.56 -17.62 -43.79
CA GLN A 26 -24.55 -16.33 -44.52
C GLN A 26 -25.04 -15.06 -43.79
N SER A 27 -24.08 -14.19 -43.47
CA SER A 27 -23.96 -12.86 -44.10
C SER A 27 -22.73 -12.13 -43.53
N LEU A 28 -21.61 -12.21 -44.23
CA LEU A 28 -20.41 -11.41 -43.96
C LEU A 28 -20.55 -10.07 -44.67
N THR A 29 -21.19 -9.10 -44.01
CA THR A 29 -21.09 -7.70 -44.39
C THR A 29 -19.68 -7.21 -44.04
N ARG A 30 -18.92 -6.86 -45.08
CA ARG A 30 -17.58 -6.27 -44.99
C ARG A 30 -17.64 -4.98 -44.17
N PRO A 31 -16.94 -4.85 -43.03
CA PRO A 31 -16.93 -3.62 -42.27
C PRO A 31 -16.27 -2.51 -43.10
N GLU A 32 -17.01 -1.44 -43.30
CA GLU A 32 -16.55 -0.17 -43.88
C GLU A 32 -15.44 0.38 -42.97
N ALA A 33 -14.29 0.67 -43.57
CA ALA A 33 -13.10 1.10 -42.83
C ALA A 33 -13.37 2.47 -42.19
N VAL A 34 -13.64 2.46 -40.88
CA VAL A 34 -13.74 3.66 -40.06
C VAL A 34 -12.40 4.40 -40.17
N PRO A 35 -12.37 5.68 -40.59
CA PRO A 35 -11.14 6.47 -40.63
C PRO A 35 -10.50 6.46 -39.24
N ARG A 36 -9.32 5.87 -39.15
CA ARG A 36 -8.51 5.79 -37.92
C ARG A 36 -8.26 7.23 -37.44
N ALA A 37 -8.86 7.59 -36.32
CA ALA A 37 -8.56 8.85 -35.65
C ALA A 37 -7.03 8.92 -35.44
N SER A 38 -6.41 9.98 -35.95
CA SER A 38 -4.96 10.22 -35.82
C SER A 38 -4.59 10.18 -34.34
N ALA A 39 -3.85 9.15 -33.93
CA ALA A 39 -3.37 9.04 -32.56
C ALA A 39 -2.50 10.25 -32.23
N SER A 40 -2.88 11.02 -31.21
CA SER A 40 -2.07 12.13 -30.73
C SER A 40 -0.78 11.57 -30.13
N THR A 41 0.35 11.73 -30.81
CA THR A 41 1.66 11.28 -30.33
C THR A 41 2.08 12.15 -29.14
N ALA A 42 2.41 11.54 -28.00
CA ALA A 42 3.01 12.29 -26.90
C ALA A 42 4.37 12.86 -27.34
N LEU A 43 4.64 14.12 -26.99
CA LEU A 43 5.88 14.81 -27.32
C LEU A 43 6.68 15.08 -26.03
N MET A 44 8.00 14.90 -26.07
CA MET A 44 8.92 15.31 -24.99
C MET A 44 9.78 16.50 -25.43
N GLU A 45 10.03 17.44 -24.51
CA GLU A 45 10.96 18.55 -24.72
C GLU A 45 12.38 18.09 -24.35
N VAL A 46 13.32 18.21 -25.30
CA VAL A 46 14.71 17.78 -25.14
C VAL A 46 15.63 18.97 -25.45
N MET A 47 16.69 19.13 -24.66
CA MET A 47 17.73 20.13 -24.90
C MET A 47 18.89 19.47 -25.67
N ALA A 48 19.27 20.05 -26.80
CA ALA A 48 20.35 19.54 -27.63
C ALA A 48 21.72 19.68 -26.93
N PRO A 49 22.52 18.61 -26.81
CA PRO A 49 23.82 18.67 -26.14
C PRO A 49 24.92 19.35 -26.97
N ALA A 50 24.70 19.48 -28.28
CA ALA A 50 25.61 20.07 -29.25
C ALA A 50 24.80 20.51 -30.48
N THR A 51 25.42 21.23 -31.40
CA THR A 51 24.85 21.48 -32.72
C THR A 51 24.86 20.18 -33.53
N LEU A 52 23.67 19.65 -33.86
CA LEU A 52 23.49 18.34 -34.48
C LEU A 52 22.73 18.47 -35.81
N PRO A 53 23.14 17.73 -36.86
CA PRO A 53 22.43 17.74 -38.14
C PRO A 53 21.08 17.02 -38.04
N GLU A 54 20.18 17.31 -38.97
CA GLU A 54 18.89 16.64 -39.09
C GLU A 54 19.03 15.11 -39.17
N GLY A 55 18.10 14.37 -38.56
CA GLY A 55 18.09 12.91 -38.55
C GLY A 55 19.13 12.25 -37.65
N TYR A 56 20.01 13.02 -37.00
CA TYR A 56 20.94 12.46 -36.01
C TYR A 56 20.16 11.87 -34.83
N VAL A 57 20.59 10.71 -34.35
CA VAL A 57 19.98 10.03 -33.19
C VAL A 57 20.96 10.09 -32.03
N PHE A 58 20.50 10.60 -30.89
CA PHE A 58 21.30 10.64 -29.68
C PHE A 58 20.53 10.14 -28.46
N GLU A 59 21.27 9.72 -27.45
CA GLU A 59 20.73 9.23 -26.20
C GLU A 59 20.51 10.39 -25.23
N THR A 60 19.30 10.48 -24.68
CA THR A 60 18.94 11.42 -23.61
C THR A 60 18.38 10.66 -22.41
N THR A 61 18.44 11.26 -21.23
CA THR A 61 17.85 10.66 -20.03
C THR A 61 16.50 11.29 -19.73
N LEU A 62 15.42 10.50 -19.74
CA LEU A 62 14.10 10.90 -19.27
C LEU A 62 13.84 10.21 -17.93
N GLY A 63 14.17 10.89 -16.83
CA GLY A 63 14.25 10.28 -15.50
C GLY A 63 15.44 9.33 -15.41
N ASP A 64 15.21 8.08 -14.98
CA ASP A 64 16.25 7.06 -14.78
C ASP A 64 16.52 6.19 -16.04
N ARG A 65 15.99 6.59 -17.20
CA ARG A 65 16.07 5.80 -18.45
C ARG A 65 16.73 6.57 -19.57
N VAL A 66 17.51 5.85 -20.37
CA VAL A 66 18.09 6.34 -21.61
C VAL A 66 17.09 6.12 -22.75
N VAL A 67 16.77 7.18 -23.48
CA VAL A 67 15.84 7.21 -24.61
C VAL A 67 16.58 7.74 -25.82
N GLN A 68 16.38 7.12 -26.98
CA GLN A 68 16.94 7.61 -28.25
C GLN A 68 16.02 8.66 -28.86
N VAL A 69 16.59 9.83 -29.18
CA VAL A 69 15.90 10.99 -29.73
C VAL A 69 16.44 11.28 -31.11
N THR A 70 15.56 11.45 -32.09
CA THR A 70 15.93 11.85 -33.45
C THR A 70 15.79 13.36 -33.61
N VAL A 71 16.82 14.01 -34.15
CA VAL A 71 16.86 15.44 -34.43
C VAL A 71 15.88 15.78 -35.58
N PRO A 72 15.03 16.82 -35.42
CA PRO A 72 14.04 17.20 -36.43
C PRO A 72 14.67 17.73 -37.73
N PRO A 73 13.87 17.84 -38.82
CA PRO A 73 14.32 18.48 -40.05
C PRO A 73 14.85 19.90 -39.80
N GLY A 74 15.96 20.25 -40.46
CA GLY A 74 16.66 21.53 -40.27
C GLY A 74 17.76 21.53 -39.19
N GLY A 75 17.93 20.43 -38.44
CA GLY A 75 18.95 20.33 -37.40
C GLY A 75 18.60 21.10 -36.13
N VAL A 76 19.50 21.07 -35.16
CA VAL A 76 19.38 21.81 -33.89
C VAL A 76 20.73 22.39 -33.49
N GLU A 77 20.72 23.55 -32.84
CA GLU A 77 21.90 24.20 -32.25
C GLU A 77 22.13 23.73 -30.80
N GLU A 78 23.38 23.79 -30.33
CA GLU A 78 23.72 23.48 -28.93
C GLU A 78 22.87 24.29 -27.94
N GLY A 79 22.27 23.61 -26.95
CA GLY A 79 21.39 24.23 -25.96
C GLY A 79 19.97 24.56 -26.46
N GLN A 80 19.69 24.39 -27.75
CA GLN A 80 18.35 24.57 -28.29
C GLN A 80 17.39 23.52 -27.72
N ARG A 81 16.20 23.97 -27.31
CA ARG A 81 15.11 23.08 -26.91
C ARG A 81 14.24 22.75 -28.11
N PHE A 82 13.93 21.49 -28.29
CA PHE A 82 13.04 21.03 -29.35
C PHE A 82 12.14 19.90 -28.84
N THR A 83 11.02 19.69 -29.51
CA THR A 83 10.06 18.64 -29.17
C THR A 83 10.29 17.42 -30.04
N ALA A 84 10.42 16.25 -29.40
CA ALA A 84 10.57 14.97 -30.08
C ALA A 84 9.41 14.04 -29.75
N PRO A 85 8.93 13.21 -30.69
CA PRO A 85 7.94 12.20 -30.39
C PRO A 85 8.51 11.19 -29.38
N LEU A 86 7.73 10.88 -28.35
CA LEU A 86 8.09 9.82 -27.41
C LEU A 86 8.03 8.48 -28.18
N PRO A 87 9.06 7.63 -28.13
CA PRO A 87 8.99 6.35 -28.83
C PRO A 87 7.79 5.57 -28.33
N THR A 88 7.06 4.90 -29.22
CA THR A 88 5.79 4.22 -28.89
C THR A 88 5.99 3.11 -27.85
N ASP A 89 7.19 2.52 -27.79
CA ASP A 89 7.58 1.58 -26.72
C ASP A 89 7.71 2.26 -25.35
N VAL A 90 8.05 3.54 -25.33
CA VAL A 90 8.25 4.33 -24.11
C VAL A 90 6.92 4.88 -23.58
N GLU A 91 5.89 5.04 -24.40
CA GLU A 91 4.52 5.34 -23.91
C GLU A 91 3.97 4.20 -23.03
N SER A 92 4.32 2.95 -23.32
CA SER A 92 3.94 1.79 -22.49
C SER A 92 4.65 1.74 -21.13
N VAL A 93 5.71 2.54 -20.98
CA VAL A 93 6.61 2.55 -19.83
C VAL A 93 6.44 3.82 -18.99
N VAL A 94 6.29 4.97 -19.66
CA VAL A 94 6.37 6.28 -19.01
C VAL A 94 5.19 6.50 -18.08
N HIS A 95 4.04 5.87 -18.30
CA HIS A 95 2.92 5.88 -17.36
C HIS A 95 2.29 4.48 -17.25
N ARG A 96 3.04 3.45 -16.83
CA ARG A 96 2.34 2.33 -16.16
C ARG A 96 1.76 2.87 -14.86
N LYS A 97 0.61 3.53 -14.96
CA LYS A 97 -0.28 3.74 -13.83
C LYS A 97 -0.44 2.37 -13.19
N ILE A 98 -0.17 2.29 -11.90
CA ILE A 98 -0.42 1.08 -11.13
C ILE A 98 -1.88 0.73 -11.37
N GLN A 99 -2.14 -0.40 -12.04
CA GLN A 99 -3.51 -0.82 -12.32
C GLN A 99 -4.09 -1.35 -11.03
N ILE A 100 -4.94 -0.56 -10.38
CA ILE A 100 -5.60 -0.96 -9.15
C ILE A 100 -6.94 -1.62 -9.51
N PRO A 101 -7.18 -2.86 -9.05
CA PRO A 101 -8.44 -3.52 -9.33
C PRO A 101 -9.62 -2.76 -8.70
N VAL A 102 -10.71 -2.66 -9.44
CA VAL A 102 -11.97 -2.04 -9.01
C VAL A 102 -12.99 -3.14 -8.76
N GLY A 103 -13.76 -3.03 -7.69
CA GLY A 103 -14.80 -4.01 -7.33
C GLY A 103 -14.30 -5.21 -6.52
N HIS A 104 -12.99 -5.42 -6.37
CA HIS A 104 -12.42 -6.46 -5.53
C HIS A 104 -11.03 -6.10 -4.98
N TRP A 105 -10.62 -6.75 -3.89
CA TRP A 105 -9.25 -6.66 -3.39
C TRP A 105 -8.27 -7.32 -4.36
N ARG A 106 -7.03 -6.82 -4.44
CA ARG A 106 -5.99 -7.45 -5.29
C ARG A 106 -5.70 -8.88 -4.83
N ASP A 107 -5.55 -9.04 -3.52
CA ASP A 107 -5.30 -10.32 -2.88
C ASP A 107 -6.29 -10.54 -1.73
N GLY A 108 -6.46 -11.81 -1.32
CA GLY A 108 -7.23 -12.13 -0.12
C GLY A 108 -6.52 -11.74 1.20
N LEU A 109 -7.27 -11.74 2.30
CA LEU A 109 -6.80 -11.29 3.63
C LEU A 109 -5.81 -12.23 4.30
N PHE A 110 -5.96 -13.55 4.18
CA PHE A 110 -5.31 -14.51 5.07
C PHE A 110 -3.84 -14.82 4.73
N CYS A 111 -3.12 -15.33 5.74
CA CYS A 111 -1.66 -15.46 5.85
C CYS A 111 -0.93 -16.02 4.62
N GLY A 112 -1.57 -16.91 3.85
CA GLY A 112 -1.04 -17.36 2.56
C GLY A 112 -0.63 -16.19 1.65
N ASN A 113 -1.45 -15.14 1.61
CA ASN A 113 -1.20 -13.98 0.76
C ASN A 113 -0.26 -12.93 1.38
N LEU A 114 -0.09 -12.93 2.71
CA LEU A 114 0.82 -11.99 3.37
C LEU A 114 2.28 -12.26 2.96
N CYS A 115 2.61 -13.53 2.81
CA CYS A 115 3.94 -14.03 2.49
C CYS A 115 4.09 -14.46 1.02
N ASN A 116 3.21 -14.01 0.10
CA ASN A 116 3.29 -14.39 -1.33
C ASN A 116 4.65 -14.05 -1.97
N TYR A 117 5.29 -12.98 -1.51
CA TYR A 117 6.61 -12.55 -1.96
C TYR A 117 7.77 -13.13 -1.10
N GLY A 118 7.44 -14.03 -0.17
CA GLY A 118 8.35 -14.60 0.82
C GLY A 118 8.28 -13.92 2.20
N VAL A 119 8.57 -14.68 3.26
CA VAL A 119 8.57 -14.19 4.65
C VAL A 119 9.64 -13.12 4.91
N CYS A 120 10.73 -13.13 4.13
CA CYS A 120 11.80 -12.12 4.20
C CYS A 120 11.53 -10.90 3.32
N HIS A 121 10.40 -10.85 2.60
CA HIS A 121 10.10 -9.70 1.78
C HIS A 121 9.86 -8.48 2.66
N PRO A 122 10.42 -7.30 2.33
CA PRO A 122 10.35 -6.12 3.19
C PRO A 122 8.91 -5.68 3.53
N HIS A 123 7.98 -5.88 2.61
CA HIS A 123 6.54 -5.67 2.85
C HIS A 123 5.98 -6.53 3.97
N CYS A 124 6.33 -7.83 4.03
CA CYS A 124 5.83 -8.76 5.03
C CYS A 124 6.27 -8.33 6.43
N TRP A 125 7.54 -7.96 6.57
CA TRP A 125 8.10 -7.42 7.82
C TRP A 125 7.47 -6.09 8.21
N THR A 126 7.29 -5.18 7.25
CA THR A 126 6.66 -3.89 7.53
C THR A 126 5.22 -4.08 7.98
N ALA A 127 4.47 -5.00 7.36
CA ALA A 127 3.09 -5.29 7.75
C ALA A 127 2.98 -6.01 9.10
N CYS A 128 3.90 -6.92 9.45
CA CYS A 128 3.83 -7.70 10.70
C CYS A 128 4.43 -6.97 11.89
N CYS A 129 5.61 -6.36 11.72
CA CYS A 129 6.40 -5.77 12.80
C CYS A 129 6.18 -4.25 12.90
N CYS A 130 5.70 -3.61 11.83
CA CYS A 130 5.59 -2.16 11.74
C CYS A 130 4.25 -1.74 11.13
N THR A 131 3.15 -2.36 11.54
CA THR A 131 1.80 -2.17 10.96
C THR A 131 1.39 -0.70 10.82
N THR A 132 1.73 0.14 11.80
CA THR A 132 1.46 1.58 11.75
C THR A 132 2.24 2.27 10.62
N ILE A 133 3.48 1.87 10.36
CA ILE A 133 4.31 2.39 9.25
C ILE A 133 3.78 1.88 7.92
N ALA A 134 3.41 0.60 7.82
CA ALA A 134 2.71 0.06 6.65
C ALA A 134 1.45 0.87 6.31
N THR A 135 0.66 1.19 7.34
CA THR A 135 -0.55 2.00 7.20
C THR A 135 -0.22 3.44 6.79
N ALA A 136 0.84 4.03 7.36
CA ALA A 136 1.33 5.35 6.98
C ALA A 136 1.73 5.42 5.50
N GLN A 137 2.39 4.38 4.98
CA GLN A 137 2.77 4.28 3.57
C GLN A 137 1.53 4.24 2.66
N VAL A 138 0.51 3.46 3.03
CA VAL A 138 -0.77 3.44 2.30
C VAL A 138 -1.43 4.82 2.34
N ILE A 139 -1.50 5.46 3.51
CA ILE A 139 -2.05 6.81 3.68
C ILE A 139 -1.33 7.82 2.76
N ARG A 140 0.01 7.76 2.67
CA ARG A 140 0.80 8.62 1.78
C ARG A 140 0.49 8.38 0.31
N ARG A 141 0.41 7.12 -0.12
CA ARG A 141 0.08 6.75 -1.50
C ARG A 141 -1.33 7.20 -1.89
N MET A 142 -2.28 7.11 -0.97
CA MET A 142 -3.68 7.48 -1.18
C MET A 142 -3.94 8.99 -1.00
N GLY A 143 -2.93 9.77 -0.61
CA GLY A 143 -3.08 11.19 -0.32
C GLY A 143 -4.02 11.49 0.84
N LEU A 144 -4.06 10.65 1.87
CA LEU A 144 -4.93 10.78 3.04
C LEU A 144 -4.29 11.60 4.17
N GLN A 145 -5.11 12.10 5.09
CA GLN A 145 -4.62 12.66 6.36
C GLN A 145 -4.05 11.55 7.26
N TRP A 146 -3.28 11.94 8.30
CA TRP A 146 -2.62 10.99 9.22
C TRP A 146 -3.56 10.01 9.92
N ASN A 147 -4.85 10.36 10.05
CA ASN A 147 -5.90 9.54 10.67
C ASN A 147 -6.65 8.65 9.65
N GLY A 148 -6.22 8.60 8.39
CA GLY A 148 -6.84 7.80 7.33
C GLY A 148 -8.09 8.42 6.71
N LEU A 149 -8.44 9.67 7.05
CA LEU A 149 -9.58 10.37 6.47
C LEU A 149 -9.18 11.21 5.25
N SER A 150 -10.14 11.41 4.33
CA SER A 150 -10.03 12.37 3.24
C SER A 150 -10.46 13.76 3.71
N GLY A 151 -9.70 14.80 3.35
CA GLY A 151 -10.03 16.19 3.68
C GLY A 151 -9.70 17.19 2.56
N PRO A 152 -10.26 18.42 2.61
CA PRO A 152 -9.92 19.49 1.68
C PRO A 152 -8.46 19.94 1.88
N GLY A 153 -7.68 20.07 0.79
CA GLY A 153 -6.26 20.47 0.84
C GLY A 153 -5.27 19.32 1.05
N THR A 154 -5.59 18.15 0.52
CA THR A 154 -5.03 16.84 0.90
C THR A 154 -3.54 16.67 0.64
N SER A 155 -2.95 17.30 -0.39
CA SER A 155 -1.55 17.07 -0.75
C SER A 155 -0.56 17.48 0.34
N ARG A 156 -0.75 18.66 0.95
CA ARG A 156 0.15 19.16 2.01
C ARG A 156 -0.04 18.39 3.32
N GLN A 157 -1.29 18.09 3.68
CA GLN A 157 -1.58 17.35 4.91
C GLN A 157 -1.12 15.90 4.82
N ALA A 158 -1.26 15.27 3.65
CA ALA A 158 -0.73 13.95 3.39
C ALA A 158 0.79 13.92 3.57
N ALA A 159 1.52 14.98 3.20
CA ALA A 159 2.99 15.04 3.37
C ALA A 159 3.43 14.84 4.83
N PHE A 160 2.63 15.33 5.78
CA PHE A 160 2.92 15.19 7.21
C PHE A 160 2.40 13.89 7.82
N ALA A 161 1.60 13.10 7.12
CA ALA A 161 1.01 11.89 7.68
C ALA A 161 2.06 10.86 8.11
N TYR A 162 3.06 10.61 7.27
CA TYR A 162 4.14 9.67 7.56
C TYR A 162 4.99 10.10 8.78
N PRO A 163 5.55 11.32 8.85
CA PRO A 163 6.34 11.72 10.02
C PRO A 163 5.52 11.76 11.31
N ILE A 164 4.22 12.11 11.27
CA ILE A 164 3.34 12.04 12.45
C ILE A 164 3.21 10.60 12.94
N LEU A 165 2.90 9.66 12.05
CA LEU A 165 2.73 8.26 12.41
C LEU A 165 4.06 7.59 12.82
N LEU A 166 5.17 7.97 12.19
CA LEU A 166 6.50 7.56 12.62
C LEU A 166 6.83 8.08 14.03
N GLY A 167 6.50 9.34 14.32
CA GLY A 167 6.63 9.93 15.66
C GLY A 167 5.75 9.22 16.69
N LEU A 168 4.53 8.85 16.33
CA LEU A 168 3.62 8.08 17.19
C LEU A 168 4.20 6.69 17.52
N VAL A 169 4.78 5.99 16.53
CA VAL A 169 5.47 4.70 16.74
C VAL A 169 6.70 4.88 17.63
N GLY A 170 7.52 5.91 17.37
CA GLY A 170 8.69 6.22 18.19
C GLY A 170 8.33 6.53 19.65
N LEU A 171 7.29 7.33 19.87
CA LEU A 171 6.76 7.64 21.20
C LEU A 171 6.28 6.37 21.91
N TYR A 172 5.51 5.51 21.23
CA TYR A 172 5.01 4.26 21.78
C TYR A 172 6.15 3.37 22.29
N TYR A 173 7.17 3.11 21.45
CA TYR A 173 8.30 2.26 21.82
C TYR A 173 9.18 2.89 22.90
N THR A 174 9.35 4.21 22.89
CA THR A 174 10.12 4.92 23.93
C THR A 174 9.45 4.78 25.29
N VAL A 175 8.15 5.06 25.38
CA VAL A 175 7.39 4.92 26.62
C VAL A 175 7.36 3.45 27.06
N ARG A 176 7.12 2.53 26.13
CA ARG A 176 7.08 1.08 26.43
C ARG A 176 8.42 0.56 26.97
N LEU A 177 9.54 0.96 26.36
CA LEU A 177 10.87 0.60 26.83
C LEU A 177 11.14 1.19 28.22
N GLY A 178 10.79 2.47 28.45
CA GLY A 178 10.94 3.10 29.76
C GLY A 178 10.17 2.39 30.87
N LEU A 179 8.90 2.05 30.60
CA LEU A 179 8.06 1.28 31.54
C LEU A 179 8.62 -0.14 31.79
N PHE A 180 9.11 -0.81 30.75
CA PHE A 180 9.75 -2.12 30.90
C PHE A 180 11.00 -2.05 31.77
N LEU A 181 11.88 -1.07 31.55
CA LEU A 181 13.06 -0.86 32.38
C LEU A 181 12.69 -0.52 33.83
N LEU A 182 11.60 0.23 34.04
CA LEU A 182 11.07 0.53 35.37
C LEU A 182 10.56 -0.74 36.08
N LEU A 183 9.85 -1.62 35.38
CA LEU A 183 9.40 -2.92 35.90
C LEU A 183 10.58 -3.80 36.34
N VAL A 184 11.63 -3.86 35.52
CA VAL A 184 12.86 -4.61 35.84
C VAL A 184 13.61 -3.97 37.02
N TYR A 185 13.56 -2.65 37.17
CA TYR A 185 14.22 -1.94 38.26
C TYR A 185 13.52 -2.15 39.62
N ILE A 186 12.19 -2.15 39.64
CA ILE A 186 11.39 -2.35 40.86
C ILE A 186 11.08 -3.83 41.17
N ASP A 187 11.65 -4.75 40.39
CA ASP A 187 11.42 -6.19 40.51
C ASP A 187 11.85 -6.69 41.91
N PRO A 188 10.91 -7.18 42.73
CA PRO A 188 11.22 -7.67 44.07
C PRO A 188 12.06 -8.95 44.08
N VAL A 189 12.20 -9.66 42.96
CA VAL A 189 12.95 -10.93 42.91
C VAL A 189 14.46 -10.70 42.99
N ARG A 190 14.97 -9.54 42.54
CA ARG A 190 16.41 -9.22 42.58
C ARG A 190 17.00 -9.09 43.98
N THR A 191 16.18 -8.96 45.02
CA THR A 191 16.67 -8.76 46.39
C THR A 191 16.85 -10.06 47.18
N LEU A 192 16.54 -11.23 46.59
CA LEU A 192 16.54 -12.52 47.29
C LEU A 192 17.65 -13.49 46.88
N GLU A 193 18.47 -13.18 45.87
CA GLU A 193 19.50 -14.10 45.35
C GLU A 193 20.75 -14.26 46.24
N ASP A 194 20.91 -13.48 47.32
CA ASP A 194 22.11 -13.54 48.17
C ASP A 194 21.98 -14.46 49.40
N SER A 195 20.90 -15.23 49.57
CA SER A 195 20.84 -16.24 50.65
C SER A 195 21.06 -17.66 50.12
N GLU A 196 22.32 -18.10 50.05
CA GLU A 196 22.73 -19.45 49.63
C GLU A 196 22.16 -20.60 50.51
N ASP A 197 21.51 -20.30 51.64
CA ASP A 197 21.21 -21.29 52.69
C ASP A 197 19.73 -21.73 52.82
N HIS A 198 18.81 -21.35 51.92
CA HIS A 198 17.38 -21.70 52.07
C HIS A 198 16.74 -22.42 50.87
N PRO A 199 16.47 -23.74 50.96
CA PRO A 199 15.88 -24.55 49.88
C PRO A 199 14.37 -24.33 49.66
N GLU A 200 13.75 -23.33 50.30
CA GLU A 200 12.32 -23.07 50.21
C GLU A 200 12.08 -21.77 49.40
N TRP A 201 11.97 -21.90 48.07
CA TRP A 201 11.64 -20.80 47.17
C TRP A 201 10.25 -20.23 47.49
N LYS A 202 10.18 -19.30 48.45
CA LYS A 202 8.97 -18.50 48.70
C LYS A 202 8.96 -17.35 47.72
N THR A 203 8.11 -17.44 46.70
CA THR A 203 7.81 -16.32 45.82
C THR A 203 7.25 -15.18 46.66
N THR A 204 7.96 -14.07 46.76
CA THR A 204 7.41 -12.85 47.35
C THR A 204 6.34 -12.29 46.42
N PRO A 205 5.18 -11.86 46.95
CA PRO A 205 4.18 -11.22 46.12
C PRO A 205 4.76 -9.90 45.54
N PRO A 206 4.35 -9.51 44.32
CA PRO A 206 4.81 -8.27 43.72
C PRO A 206 4.46 -7.07 44.60
N SER A 207 5.34 -6.08 44.63
CA SER A 207 5.06 -4.82 45.35
C SER A 207 3.89 -4.09 44.70
N LYS A 208 3.16 -3.28 45.48
CA LYS A 208 2.08 -2.44 44.92
C LYS A 208 2.58 -1.56 43.76
N ALA A 209 3.78 -1.00 43.88
CA ALA A 209 4.36 -0.17 42.84
C ALA A 209 4.59 -0.96 41.53
N TRP A 210 5.02 -2.22 41.62
CA TRP A 210 5.19 -3.08 40.46
C TRP A 210 3.87 -3.30 39.72
N ILE A 211 2.80 -3.62 40.46
CA ILE A 211 1.46 -3.85 39.88
C ILE A 211 0.95 -2.61 39.13
N GLU A 212 1.06 -1.42 39.73
CA GLU A 212 0.59 -0.17 39.10
C GLU A 212 1.36 0.17 37.82
N VAL A 213 2.67 -0.12 37.77
CA VAL A 213 3.47 0.08 36.56
C VAL A 213 3.11 -0.94 35.47
N ASP A 214 2.84 -2.20 35.85
CA ASP A 214 2.41 -3.24 34.92
C ASP A 214 1.03 -2.93 34.32
N ASP A 215 0.08 -2.51 35.16
CA ASP A 215 -1.25 -2.06 34.72
C ASP A 215 -1.14 -0.91 33.71
N PHE A 216 -0.27 0.08 33.98
CA PHE A 216 -0.02 1.18 33.05
C PHE A 216 0.67 0.72 31.75
N TYR A 217 1.60 -0.23 31.84
CA TYR A 217 2.26 -0.84 30.68
C TYR A 217 1.27 -1.58 29.77
N VAL A 218 0.34 -2.33 30.35
CA VAL A 218 -0.74 -3.01 29.64
C VAL A 218 -1.74 -2.00 29.07
N PHE A 219 -2.14 -0.99 29.83
CA PHE A 219 -3.00 0.09 29.35
C PHE A 219 -2.39 0.81 28.13
N TRP A 220 -1.10 1.17 28.19
CA TRP A 220 -0.40 1.85 27.11
C TRP A 220 -0.37 1.02 25.82
N PHE A 221 -0.22 -0.30 25.94
CA PHE A 221 -0.35 -1.23 24.83
C PHE A 221 -1.72 -1.15 24.16
N TRP A 222 -2.78 -1.30 24.95
CA TRP A 222 -4.16 -1.30 24.43
C TRP A 222 -4.56 0.05 23.85
N LEU A 223 -4.11 1.16 24.44
CA LEU A 223 -4.35 2.50 23.91
C LEU A 223 -3.73 2.68 22.52
N PHE A 224 -2.45 2.33 22.36
CA PHE A 224 -1.78 2.41 21.06
C PHE A 224 -2.44 1.51 20.02
N TRP A 225 -2.80 0.29 20.44
CA TRP A 225 -3.46 -0.66 19.56
C TRP A 225 -4.86 -0.19 19.12
N LEU A 226 -5.64 0.45 20.00
CA LEU A 226 -6.92 1.05 19.65
C LEU A 226 -6.74 2.20 18.64
N ILE A 227 -5.75 3.07 18.84
CA ILE A 227 -5.42 4.16 17.90
C ILE A 227 -5.07 3.58 16.54
N LEU A 228 -4.23 2.55 16.48
CA LEU A 228 -3.89 1.85 15.24
C LEU A 228 -5.14 1.26 14.57
N ALA A 229 -5.99 0.56 15.31
CA ALA A 229 -7.20 -0.05 14.78
C ALA A 229 -8.14 0.99 14.15
N VAL A 230 -8.28 2.17 14.76
CA VAL A 230 -9.09 3.28 14.23
C VAL A 230 -8.50 3.85 12.93
N ILE A 231 -7.19 4.12 12.91
CA ILE A 231 -6.51 4.65 11.70
C ILE A 231 -6.59 3.64 10.55
N LEU A 232 -6.37 2.37 10.85
CA LEU A 232 -6.40 1.29 9.88
C LEU A 232 -7.83 1.05 9.36
N TYR A 233 -8.84 1.13 10.24
CA TYR A 233 -10.25 1.11 9.87
C TYR A 233 -10.57 2.23 8.88
N ASN A 234 -10.22 3.48 9.19
CA ASN A 234 -10.47 4.62 8.32
C ASN A 234 -9.79 4.45 6.96
N THR A 235 -8.53 4.03 6.97
CA THR A 235 -7.74 3.81 5.75
C THR A 235 -8.34 2.70 4.88
N ARG A 236 -8.69 1.56 5.48
CA ARG A 236 -9.31 0.44 4.78
C ARG A 236 -10.67 0.82 4.22
N HIS A 237 -11.50 1.47 5.03
CA HIS A 237 -12.82 1.93 4.64
C HIS A 237 -12.76 2.89 3.46
N TYR A 238 -11.80 3.84 3.49
CA TYR A 238 -11.57 4.76 2.38
C TYR A 238 -11.20 4.02 1.09
N VAL A 239 -10.20 3.13 1.14
CA VAL A 239 -9.76 2.34 -0.03
C VAL A 239 -10.91 1.51 -0.58
N ARG A 240 -11.66 0.82 0.31
CA ARG A 240 -12.81 0.00 -0.06
C ARG A 240 -13.87 0.83 -0.80
N ASN A 241 -14.24 2.00 -0.28
CA ASN A 241 -15.21 2.89 -0.91
C ASN A 241 -14.70 3.49 -2.22
N ARG A 242 -13.43 3.92 -2.28
CA ARG A 242 -12.83 4.54 -3.48
C ARG A 242 -12.79 3.58 -4.66
N TYR A 243 -12.51 2.29 -4.42
CA TYR A 243 -12.43 1.28 -5.47
C TYR A 243 -13.69 0.42 -5.58
N GLY A 244 -14.81 0.81 -4.96
CA GLY A 244 -16.10 0.12 -5.08
C GLY A 244 -16.08 -1.34 -4.60
N ILE A 245 -15.25 -1.67 -3.62
CA ILE A 245 -15.08 -3.03 -3.13
C ILE A 245 -16.23 -3.37 -2.16
N PRO A 246 -16.99 -4.46 -2.36
CA PRO A 246 -18.08 -4.83 -1.48
C PRO A 246 -17.54 -5.25 -0.09
N SER A 247 -18.32 -4.98 0.95
CA SER A 247 -17.99 -5.50 2.29
C SER A 247 -18.29 -6.99 2.35
N GLU A 248 -17.35 -7.78 2.88
CA GLU A 248 -17.51 -9.23 3.02
C GLU A 248 -18.60 -9.60 4.05
N PHE A 249 -18.70 -8.81 5.12
CA PHE A 249 -19.68 -8.96 6.19
C PHE A 249 -19.92 -7.60 6.90
N PRO A 250 -20.97 -7.46 7.73
CA PRO A 250 -21.22 -6.23 8.49
C PRO A 250 -20.02 -5.87 9.38
N HIS A 251 -19.59 -4.60 9.34
CA HIS A 251 -18.43 -4.10 10.10
C HIS A 251 -17.10 -4.82 9.81
N ALA A 252 -16.94 -5.44 8.63
CA ALA A 252 -15.70 -6.12 8.24
C ALA A 252 -14.46 -5.26 8.42
N ASP A 253 -14.52 -3.98 8.02
CA ASP A 253 -13.38 -3.08 8.14
C ASP A 253 -12.92 -2.88 9.60
N ALA A 254 -13.86 -2.82 10.55
CA ALA A 254 -13.56 -2.64 11.96
C ALA A 254 -13.00 -3.93 12.57
N CYS A 255 -13.67 -5.06 12.32
CA CYS A 255 -13.25 -6.38 12.80
C CYS A 255 -11.83 -6.72 12.31
N LEU A 256 -11.55 -6.53 11.03
CA LEU A 256 -10.25 -6.85 10.43
C LEU A 256 -9.14 -5.91 10.88
N SER A 257 -9.43 -4.63 11.07
CA SER A 257 -8.46 -3.65 11.56
C SER A 257 -8.09 -3.86 13.03
N PHE A 258 -9.02 -4.40 13.82
CA PHE A 258 -8.83 -4.72 15.23
C PHE A 258 -8.16 -6.09 15.40
N CYS A 259 -8.77 -7.16 14.88
CA CYS A 259 -8.33 -8.54 15.13
C CYS A 259 -7.09 -8.94 14.33
N CYS A 260 -6.91 -8.41 13.11
CA CYS A 260 -5.87 -8.84 12.18
C CYS A 260 -5.15 -7.64 11.52
N PRO A 261 -4.59 -6.69 12.31
CA PRO A 261 -4.11 -5.42 11.78
C PRO A 261 -2.96 -5.61 10.77
N CYS A 262 -2.05 -6.57 10.99
CA CYS A 262 -0.96 -6.86 10.06
C CYS A 262 -1.44 -7.37 8.69
N HIS A 263 -2.45 -8.25 8.67
CA HIS A 263 -3.04 -8.76 7.44
C HIS A 263 -3.78 -7.67 6.67
N THR A 264 -4.53 -6.84 7.40
CA THR A 264 -5.24 -5.69 6.83
C THR A 264 -4.27 -4.69 6.21
N ALA A 265 -3.20 -4.30 6.92
CA ALA A 265 -2.18 -3.41 6.39
C ALA A 265 -1.43 -4.04 5.20
N GLY A 266 -1.12 -5.33 5.27
CA GLY A 266 -0.50 -6.08 4.19
C GLY A 266 -1.35 -6.09 2.92
N GLN A 267 -2.66 -6.36 3.05
CA GLN A 267 -3.62 -6.32 1.93
C GLN A 267 -3.70 -4.92 1.32
N LEU A 268 -3.75 -3.86 2.15
CA LEU A 268 -3.79 -2.47 1.66
C LEU A 268 -2.51 -2.08 0.92
N LEU A 269 -1.34 -2.48 1.43
CA LEU A 269 -0.06 -2.21 0.78
C LEU A 269 0.03 -2.86 -0.60
N ARG A 270 -0.43 -4.11 -0.76
CA ARG A 270 -0.46 -4.80 -2.07
C ARG A 270 -1.57 -4.31 -2.98
N HIS A 271 -2.71 -3.90 -2.43
CA HIS A 271 -3.76 -3.32 -3.26
C HIS A 271 -3.31 -1.99 -3.90
N THR A 272 -2.56 -1.19 -3.14
CA THR A 272 -2.03 0.11 -3.56
C THR A 272 -0.66 0.04 -4.25
N THR A 273 -0.06 -1.12 -4.49
CA THR A 273 1.23 -1.20 -5.18
C THR A 273 1.41 -2.57 -5.82
N GLU A 274 2.09 -2.60 -6.95
CA GLU A 274 2.45 -3.83 -7.64
C GLU A 274 3.92 -4.15 -7.35
N TYR A 275 4.16 -5.03 -6.37
CA TYR A 275 5.52 -5.34 -5.89
C TYR A 275 6.34 -6.18 -6.89
N ASP A 276 5.69 -6.81 -7.88
CA ASP A 276 6.35 -7.46 -9.01
C ASP A 276 7.08 -6.46 -9.92
N ILE A 277 6.57 -5.22 -9.98
CA ILE A 277 7.11 -4.16 -10.84
C ILE A 277 7.95 -3.17 -10.02
N TYR A 278 7.47 -2.81 -8.82
CA TYR A 278 8.08 -1.80 -7.97
C TYR A 278 8.61 -2.44 -6.69
N PRO A 279 9.94 -2.52 -6.49
CA PRO A 279 10.50 -3.15 -5.31
C PRO A 279 10.09 -2.42 -4.03
N ALA A 280 9.78 -3.18 -2.98
CA ALA A 280 9.43 -2.63 -1.68
C ALA A 280 10.64 -1.93 -1.04
N ASN A 281 10.41 -0.76 -0.44
CA ASN A 281 11.43 -0.05 0.34
C ASN A 281 10.85 0.38 1.69
N VAL A 282 11.24 -0.27 2.78
CA VAL A 282 10.68 -0.04 4.13
C VAL A 282 10.90 1.39 4.62
N CYS A 283 12.00 1.99 4.22
CA CYS A 283 12.49 3.25 4.80
C CYS A 283 11.99 4.49 4.04
N THR A 284 11.09 4.35 3.07
CA THR A 284 10.49 5.50 2.37
C THR A 284 9.09 5.77 2.88
N ASP A 285 8.66 7.03 2.75
CA ASP A 285 7.33 7.48 3.15
C ASP A 285 6.21 6.78 2.38
N ARG A 286 6.49 6.31 1.16
CA ARG A 286 5.56 5.57 0.29
C ARG A 286 5.83 4.06 0.24
N GLY A 287 6.86 3.52 0.89
CA GLY A 287 7.14 2.08 0.82
C GLY A 287 7.65 1.56 -0.52
N ILE A 288 7.97 2.46 -1.47
CA ILE A 288 8.47 2.21 -2.84
C ILE A 288 9.51 3.28 -3.21
N ALA A 289 10.20 3.12 -4.35
CA ALA A 289 11.18 4.08 -4.85
C ALA A 289 10.54 5.44 -5.22
N SER A 290 11.30 6.54 -5.09
CA SER A 290 10.82 7.90 -5.35
C SER A 290 10.35 8.13 -6.79
N HIS A 291 10.96 7.43 -7.76
CA HIS A 291 10.59 7.45 -9.18
C HIS A 291 9.37 6.58 -9.53
N SER A 292 8.79 5.86 -8.56
CA SER A 292 7.60 5.03 -8.83
C SER A 292 6.39 5.92 -9.12
N PRO A 293 5.52 5.53 -10.06
CA PRO A 293 4.37 6.33 -10.46
C PRO A 293 3.39 6.51 -9.31
N GLU A 294 2.73 7.67 -9.28
CA GLU A 294 1.70 7.96 -8.29
C GLU A 294 0.40 7.22 -8.62
N ILE A 295 -0.31 6.82 -7.56
CA ILE A 295 -1.66 6.31 -7.63
C ILE A 295 -2.59 7.52 -7.72
N VAL A 296 -2.93 7.94 -8.93
CA VAL A 296 -3.91 9.01 -9.14
C VAL A 296 -5.31 8.43 -9.17
#